data_AF-A0A061P8W4-F1
#
_entry.id   AF-A0A061P8W4-F1
#
_cell.length_a   1.000
_cell.length_b   1.000
_cell.length_c   1.000
_cell.angle_alpha   90.00
_cell.angle_beta   90.00
_cell.angle_gamma   90.00
#
_symmetry.space_group_name_H-M   'P 1'
#
loop_
_entity.id
_entity.type
_entity.pdbx_description
1 polymer ?
#
loop_
_entity_poly.entity_id
_entity_poly.type
_entity_poly.pdbx_seq_one_letter_code
_entity_poly.pdbx_strand_id
1 'polypeptide(L)'
;MKNWDEEDEFGVCTATVDYEDVARVADQLDIPYYSVNFEKEYWDKVFQYFLDEHMKGRTPNPDVMCNKEIKFKAFLDHAMLLGADYVATGHYARVHRFEDGSVNMLRGVDNNKDQTYFLSQLSEEQLQKVMFHSGNLRRVKYVKWQRNVG
;
A
#
# COMPACT_ATOMS: atom_id res chain seq x y z
N MET A 1 -5.84 6.78 -2.64
CA MET A 1 -4.72 7.69 -2.97
C MET A 1 -4.67 7.79 -4.48
N LYS A 2 -4.66 9.00 -5.03
CA LYS A 2 -4.35 9.23 -6.45
C LYS A 2 -2.87 9.64 -6.51
N ASN A 3 -2.04 8.78 -7.08
CA ASN A 3 -0.57 8.98 -7.12
C ASN A 3 -0.06 9.30 -8.53
N TRP A 4 -0.94 9.23 -9.52
CA TRP A 4 -0.62 9.48 -10.92
C TRP A 4 -1.85 10.01 -11.63
N ASP A 5 -1.63 10.94 -12.55
CA ASP A 5 -2.68 11.47 -13.41
C ASP A 5 -2.67 10.71 -14.74
N GLU A 6 -3.66 9.84 -14.92
CA GLU A 6 -3.88 9.08 -16.15
C GLU A 6 -5.03 9.72 -16.91
N GLU A 7 -4.76 10.76 -17.69
CA GLU A 7 -5.59 11.05 -18.85
C GLU A 7 -4.98 10.28 -20.02
N ASP A 8 -5.60 9.15 -20.40
CA ASP A 8 -5.21 8.45 -21.62
C ASP A 8 -5.69 9.21 -22.87
N GLU A 9 -5.27 8.78 -24.05
CA GLU A 9 -5.62 9.41 -25.34
C GLU A 9 -7.14 9.40 -25.65
N PHE A 10 -7.94 8.66 -24.85
CA PHE A 10 -9.38 8.52 -24.96
C PHE A 10 -10.14 9.18 -23.79
N GLY A 11 -9.44 9.83 -22.85
CA GLY A 11 -10.01 10.47 -21.68
C GLY A 11 -10.51 9.50 -20.60
N VAL A 12 -10.10 8.23 -20.64
CA VAL A 12 -10.45 7.22 -19.63
C VAL A 12 -9.45 7.26 -18.50
N CYS A 13 -9.92 7.61 -17.30
CA CYS A 13 -9.11 7.63 -16.09
C CYS A 13 -9.35 6.38 -15.26
N THR A 14 -8.35 5.49 -15.16
CA THR A 14 -8.42 4.26 -14.35
C THR A 14 -8.64 4.56 -12.86
N ALA A 15 -8.07 5.66 -12.37
CA ALA A 15 -8.22 6.12 -10.99
C ALA A 15 -9.68 6.45 -10.64
N THR A 16 -10.49 6.89 -11.61
CA THR A 16 -11.92 7.14 -11.39
C THR A 16 -12.68 5.84 -11.15
N VAL A 17 -12.41 4.82 -11.97
CA VAL A 17 -13.04 3.49 -11.84
C VAL A 17 -12.66 2.85 -10.50
N ASP A 18 -11.38 2.87 -10.14
CA ASP A 18 -10.91 2.35 -8.85
C ASP A 18 -11.54 3.11 -7.66
N TYR A 19 -11.77 4.42 -7.79
CA TYR A 19 -12.41 5.22 -6.75
C TYR A 19 -13.90 4.89 -6.58
N GLU A 20 -14.61 4.60 -7.68
CA GLU A 20 -16.00 4.11 -7.62
C GLU A 20 -16.09 2.76 -6.89
N ASP A 21 -15.12 1.86 -7.10
CA ASP A 21 -15.03 0.60 -6.37
C ASP A 21 -14.74 0.80 -4.87
N VAL A 22 -13.90 1.78 -4.52
CA VAL A 22 -13.68 2.17 -3.11
C VAL A 22 -14.98 2.65 -2.48
N ALA A 23 -15.72 3.55 -3.13
CA ALA A 23 -16.99 4.06 -2.62
C ALA A 23 -18.00 2.93 -2.43
N ARG A 24 -18.15 2.04 -3.42
CA ARG A 24 -19.05 0.89 -3.37
C ARG A 24 -18.74 -0.05 -2.20
N VAL A 25 -17.48 -0.42 -2.00
CA VAL A 25 -17.08 -1.31 -0.90
C VAL A 25 -17.21 -0.61 0.47
N ALA A 26 -16.88 0.68 0.54
CA ALA A 26 -17.01 1.45 1.77
C ALA A 26 -18.48 1.58 2.21
N ASP A 27 -19.39 1.85 1.27
CA ASP A 27 -20.84 1.91 1.51
C ASP A 27 -21.39 0.55 1.97
N GLN A 28 -20.93 -0.56 1.37
CA GLN A 28 -21.31 -1.91 1.80
C GLN A 28 -20.89 -2.23 3.24
N LEU A 29 -19.75 -1.69 3.68
CA LEU A 29 -19.17 -1.93 5.00
C LEU A 29 -19.57 -0.86 6.04
N ASP A 30 -20.33 0.16 5.65
CA ASP A 30 -20.70 1.31 6.47
C ASP A 30 -19.47 2.00 7.11
N ILE A 31 -18.44 2.26 6.28
CA ILE A 31 -17.21 2.96 6.69
C ILE A 31 -17.00 4.25 5.88
N PRO A 32 -16.46 5.31 6.49
CA PRO A 32 -16.12 6.51 5.74
C PRO A 32 -14.95 6.23 4.78
N TYR A 33 -14.98 6.88 3.62
CA TYR A 33 -13.92 6.83 2.63
C TYR A 33 -13.45 8.24 2.26
N TYR A 34 -12.17 8.35 1.91
CA TYR A 34 -11.51 9.61 1.59
C TYR A 34 -10.63 9.46 0.36
N SER A 35 -10.40 10.57 -0.34
CA SER A 35 -9.38 10.66 -1.39
C SER A 35 -8.28 11.61 -0.96
N VAL A 36 -7.05 11.26 -1.31
CA VAL A 36 -5.85 12.07 -1.10
C VAL A 36 -5.00 11.97 -2.36
N ASN A 37 -4.45 13.09 -2.80
CA ASN A 37 -3.58 13.18 -3.96
C ASN A 37 -2.11 13.25 -3.48
N PHE A 38 -1.30 12.32 -3.98
CA PHE A 38 0.15 12.26 -3.76
C PHE A 38 0.93 12.21 -5.08
N GLU A 39 0.37 12.73 -6.18
CA GLU A 39 0.99 12.77 -7.51
C GLU A 39 2.35 13.45 -7.46
N LYS A 40 2.46 14.58 -6.74
CA LYS A 40 3.71 15.32 -6.60
C LYS A 40 4.76 14.49 -5.86
N GLU A 41 4.41 13.92 -4.71
CA GLU A 41 5.31 13.08 -3.91
C GLU A 41 5.75 11.84 -4.71
N TYR A 42 4.83 11.21 -5.44
CA TYR A 42 5.12 10.07 -6.27
C TYR A 42 6.08 10.43 -7.41
N TRP A 43 5.82 11.54 -8.12
CA TRP A 43 6.70 12.03 -9.17
C TRP A 43 8.11 12.29 -8.64
N ASP A 44 8.22 13.04 -7.55
CA ASP A 44 9.50 13.48 -6.98
C ASP A 44 10.29 12.34 -6.34
N LYS A 45 9.63 11.36 -5.71
CA LYS A 45 10.30 10.34 -4.90
C LYS A 45 10.38 8.97 -5.55
N VAL A 46 9.49 8.66 -6.47
CA VAL A 46 9.41 7.34 -7.12
C VAL A 46 9.77 7.46 -8.59
N PHE A 47 9.11 8.35 -9.33
CA PHE A 47 9.27 8.42 -10.78
C PHE A 47 10.61 9.03 -11.21
N GLN A 48 11.05 10.11 -10.56
CA GLN A 48 12.40 10.67 -10.81
C GLN A 48 13.51 9.65 -10.51
N TYR A 49 13.41 8.92 -9.39
CA TYR A 49 14.32 7.80 -9.08
C TYR A 49 14.33 6.77 -10.20
N PHE A 50 13.15 6.36 -10.68
CA PHE A 50 13.03 5.38 -11.74
C PHE A 50 13.74 5.82 -13.02
N LEU A 51 13.53 7.06 -13.46
CA LEU A 51 14.19 7.62 -14.65
C LEU A 51 15.71 7.72 -14.45
N ASP A 52 16.16 8.22 -13.30
CA ASP A 52 17.59 8.38 -12.98
C ASP A 52 18.36 7.05 -13.01
N GLU A 53 17.76 5.98 -12.50
CA GLU A 53 18.38 4.66 -12.50
C GLU A 53 18.44 4.05 -13.91
N HIS A 54 17.39 4.27 -14.70
CA HIS A 54 17.39 3.87 -16.11
C HIS A 54 18.44 4.60 -16.93
N MET A 55 18.61 5.91 -16.73
CA MET A 55 19.66 6.70 -17.39
C MET A 55 21.08 6.19 -17.05
N LYS A 56 21.25 5.54 -15.89
CA LYS A 56 22.50 4.91 -15.46
C LYS A 56 22.63 3.45 -15.90
N GLY A 57 21.73 2.95 -16.76
CA GLY A 57 21.73 1.57 -17.25
C GLY A 57 21.36 0.52 -16.22
N ARG A 58 20.70 0.90 -15.12
CA ARG A 58 20.22 -0.02 -14.08
C ARG A 58 18.76 -0.38 -14.30
N THR A 59 18.32 -1.46 -13.64
CA THR A 59 16.91 -1.87 -13.58
C THR A 59 16.35 -1.51 -12.20
N PRO A 60 15.73 -0.32 -12.03
CA PRO A 60 15.13 0.09 -10.75
C PRO A 60 13.88 -0.73 -10.41
N ASN A 61 13.53 -0.72 -9.13
CA ASN A 61 12.25 -1.25 -8.65
C ASN A 61 11.41 -0.11 -8.04
N PRO A 62 10.47 0.49 -8.80
CA PRO A 62 9.67 1.61 -8.31
C PRO A 62 8.69 1.21 -7.20
N ASP A 63 8.26 -0.06 -7.12
CA ASP A 63 7.34 -0.52 -6.09
C ASP A 63 7.97 -0.52 -4.70
N VAL A 64 9.26 -0.85 -4.59
CA VAL A 64 10.02 -0.73 -3.33
C VAL A 64 10.04 0.72 -2.87
N MET A 65 10.25 1.66 -3.78
CA MET A 65 10.27 3.10 -3.48
C MET A 65 8.88 3.65 -3.18
N CYS A 66 7.84 3.20 -3.90
CA CYS A 66 6.45 3.57 -3.64
C CYS A 66 6.00 3.15 -2.23
N ASN A 67 6.37 1.94 -1.80
CA ASN A 67 6.11 1.50 -0.43
C ASN A 67 6.83 2.40 0.58
N LYS A 68 8.13 2.62 0.37
CA LYS A 68 8.97 3.40 1.28
C LYS A 68 8.52 4.86 1.41
N GLU A 69 8.30 5.54 0.30
CA GLU A 69 8.16 7.01 0.26
C GLU A 69 6.70 7.47 0.23
N ILE A 70 5.78 6.62 -0.28
CA ILE A 70 4.37 6.99 -0.44
C ILE A 70 3.50 6.24 0.57
N LYS A 71 3.40 4.91 0.46
CA LYS A 71 2.43 4.14 1.25
C LYS A 71 2.73 4.12 2.74
N PHE A 72 4.01 4.10 3.12
CA PHE A 72 4.43 4.02 4.53
C PHE A 72 5.17 5.26 5.03
N LYS A 73 5.17 6.35 4.24
CA LYS A 73 5.67 7.65 4.65
C LYS A 73 4.58 8.71 4.42
N ALA A 74 4.40 9.22 3.19
CA ALA A 74 3.41 10.27 2.92
C ALA A 74 1.99 9.91 3.40
N PHE A 75 1.52 8.70 3.10
CA PHE A 75 0.21 8.22 3.53
C PHE A 75 0.14 7.93 5.04
N LEU A 76 1.21 7.38 5.61
CA LEU A 76 1.28 7.12 7.05
C LEU A 76 1.22 8.44 7.83
N ASP A 77 2.05 9.42 7.46
CA ASP A 77 2.09 10.75 8.06
C ASP A 77 0.72 11.44 7.95
N HIS A 78 0.09 11.38 6.77
CA HIS A 78 -1.25 11.91 6.56
C HIS A 78 -2.29 11.24 7.46
N ALA A 79 -2.28 9.91 7.58
CA ALA A 79 -3.20 9.18 8.44
C ALA A 79 -3.01 9.52 9.92
N MET A 80 -1.76 9.63 10.39
CA MET A 80 -1.46 10.02 11.77
C MET A 80 -1.95 11.46 12.06
N LEU A 81 -1.82 12.38 11.09
CA LEU A 81 -2.36 13.75 11.21
C LEU A 81 -3.90 13.77 11.31
N LEU A 82 -4.58 12.82 10.68
CA LEU A 82 -6.03 12.63 10.81
C LEU A 82 -6.44 11.95 12.14
N GLY A 83 -5.48 11.61 12.99
CA GLY A 83 -5.72 10.99 14.29
C GLY A 83 -5.84 9.46 14.26
N ALA A 84 -5.38 8.80 13.20
CA ALA A 84 -5.36 7.33 13.16
C ALA A 84 -4.29 6.76 14.11
N ASP A 85 -4.60 5.65 14.78
CA ASP A 85 -3.63 4.91 15.57
C ASP A 85 -2.72 4.01 14.72
N TYR A 86 -3.29 3.47 13.64
CA TYR A 86 -2.66 2.52 12.73
C TYR A 86 -3.09 2.75 11.28
N VAL A 87 -2.23 2.34 10.34
CA VAL A 87 -2.55 2.21 8.92
C VAL A 87 -2.61 0.75 8.52
N ALA A 88 -3.71 0.37 7.89
CA ALA A 88 -3.93 -0.97 7.35
C ALA A 88 -3.69 -1.01 5.84
N THR A 89 -3.00 -2.05 5.36
CA THR A 89 -2.89 -2.30 3.91
C THR A 89 -3.21 -3.76 3.56
N GLY A 90 -3.57 -3.99 2.29
CA GLY A 90 -3.88 -5.31 1.77
C GLY A 90 -2.67 -6.22 1.50
N HIS A 91 -1.46 -5.80 1.89
CA HIS A 91 -0.24 -6.56 1.62
C HIS A 91 -0.26 -7.95 2.30
N TYR A 92 0.24 -8.95 1.58
CA TYR A 92 0.51 -10.29 2.07
C TYR A 92 1.87 -10.32 2.79
N ALA A 93 1.90 -9.68 3.95
CA ALA A 93 3.00 -9.67 4.89
C ALA A 93 2.44 -9.72 6.32
N ARG A 94 3.27 -9.96 7.32
CA ARG A 94 2.83 -10.00 8.72
C ARG A 94 3.74 -9.12 9.58
N VAL A 95 3.17 -8.59 10.65
CA VAL A 95 3.91 -7.86 11.69
C VAL A 95 3.90 -8.72 12.94
N HIS A 96 5.06 -8.96 13.53
CA HIS A 96 5.20 -9.62 14.82
C HIS A 96 5.69 -8.61 15.85
N ARG A 97 4.97 -8.51 16.97
CA ARG A 97 5.26 -7.60 18.08
C ARG A 97 5.74 -8.43 19.26
N PHE A 98 6.92 -8.10 19.78
CA PHE A 98 7.52 -8.78 20.92
C PHE A 98 7.11 -8.11 22.23
N GLU A 99 7.33 -8.81 23.35
CA GLU A 99 7.01 -8.31 24.70
C GLU A 99 7.87 -7.11 25.10
N ASP A 100 9.09 -7.01 24.56
CA ASP A 100 10.00 -5.87 24.78
C ASP A 100 9.61 -4.62 23.98
N GLY A 101 8.52 -4.67 23.23
CA GLY A 101 8.02 -3.59 22.39
C GLY A 101 8.63 -3.55 20.99
N SER A 102 9.61 -4.39 20.67
CA SER A 102 10.19 -4.44 19.34
C SER A 102 9.23 -5.06 18.31
N VAL A 103 9.42 -4.71 17.04
CA VAL A 103 8.55 -5.17 15.95
C VAL A 103 9.33 -5.63 14.73
N ASN A 104 8.99 -6.82 14.24
CA ASN A 104 9.57 -7.41 13.04
C ASN A 104 8.55 -7.65 11.94
N MET A 105 9.00 -7.46 10.69
CA MET A 105 8.27 -7.92 9.52
C MET A 105 8.50 -9.42 9.31
N LEU A 106 7.42 -10.16 9.10
CA LEU A 106 7.41 -11.58 8.77
C LEU A 106 6.79 -11.80 7.38
N ARG A 107 7.23 -12.87 6.70
CA ARG A 107 6.61 -13.32 5.46
C ARG A 107 5.14 -13.66 5.64
N GLY A 108 4.33 -13.39 4.62
CA GLY A 108 2.97 -13.90 4.53
C GLY A 108 2.94 -15.44 4.60
N VAL A 109 1.83 -16.02 5.07
CA VAL A 109 1.69 -17.48 5.18
C VAL A 109 1.65 -18.18 3.80
N ASP A 110 1.34 -17.43 2.76
CA ASP A 110 1.31 -17.88 1.38
C ASP A 110 2.57 -17.40 0.65
N ASN A 111 3.60 -18.25 0.58
CA ASN A 111 4.88 -17.91 -0.04
C ASN A 111 4.75 -17.48 -1.51
N ASN A 112 3.70 -17.91 -2.23
CA ASN A 112 3.48 -17.50 -3.62
C ASN A 112 2.90 -16.09 -3.76
N LYS A 113 2.48 -15.51 -2.63
CA LYS A 113 1.90 -14.17 -2.56
C LYS A 113 2.62 -13.28 -1.57
N ASP A 114 3.64 -13.78 -0.88
CA ASP A 114 4.45 -13.00 0.05
C ASP A 114 4.96 -11.73 -0.62
N GLN A 115 4.73 -10.60 0.04
CA GLN A 115 5.10 -9.27 -0.46
C GLN A 115 6.20 -8.61 0.37
N THR A 116 6.84 -9.32 1.31
CA THR A 116 7.91 -8.74 2.14
C THR A 116 9.09 -8.22 1.34
N TYR A 117 9.33 -8.74 0.13
CA TYR A 117 10.33 -8.22 -0.79
C TYR A 117 10.12 -6.72 -1.11
N PHE A 118 8.89 -6.33 -1.44
CA PHE A 118 8.55 -4.94 -1.77
C PHE A 118 8.53 -4.02 -0.54
N LEU A 119 8.41 -4.61 0.65
CA LEU A 119 8.37 -3.93 1.94
C LEU A 119 9.75 -3.93 2.64
N SER A 120 10.81 -4.37 1.96
CA SER A 120 12.14 -4.56 2.52
C SER A 120 12.82 -3.28 3.05
N GLN A 121 12.29 -2.11 2.71
CA GLN A 121 12.79 -0.80 3.14
C GLN A 121 12.02 -0.20 4.33
N LEU A 122 11.05 -0.92 4.91
CA LEU A 122 10.30 -0.41 6.06
C LEU A 122 11.13 -0.45 7.34
N SER A 123 11.11 0.65 8.08
CA SER A 123 11.72 0.73 9.41
C SER A 123 10.82 0.10 10.47
N GLU A 124 11.42 -0.24 11.61
CA GLU A 124 10.66 -0.68 12.78
C GLU A 124 9.64 0.37 13.22
N GLU A 125 10.00 1.66 13.23
CA GLU A 125 9.11 2.77 13.56
C GLU A 125 7.86 2.80 12.67
N GLN A 126 8.01 2.58 11.35
CA GLN A 126 6.88 2.46 10.44
C GLN A 126 6.04 1.21 10.76
N LEU A 127 6.69 0.07 11.00
CA LEU A 127 6.00 -1.18 11.34
C LEU A 127 5.22 -1.09 12.66
N GLN A 128 5.65 -0.26 13.61
CA GLN A 128 4.91 -0.01 14.85
C GLN A 128 3.50 0.51 14.58
N LYS A 129 3.30 1.27 13.50
CA LYS A 129 2.04 1.92 13.13
C LYS A 129 1.28 1.23 11.99
N VAL A 130 1.68 0.02 11.60
CA VAL A 130 1.10 -0.68 10.43
C VAL A 130 0.42 -2.00 10.80
N MET A 131 -0.65 -2.31 10.05
CA MET A 131 -1.36 -3.59 10.08
C MET A 131 -1.44 -4.20 8.67
N PHE A 132 -1.18 -5.51 8.56
CA PHE A 132 -1.32 -6.28 7.32
C PHE A 132 -2.41 -7.34 7.48
N HIS A 133 -3.58 -7.11 6.92
CA HIS A 133 -4.75 -7.97 7.12
C HIS A 133 -4.67 -9.29 6.32
N SER A 134 -4.05 -9.27 5.14
CA SER A 134 -4.00 -10.43 4.23
C SER A 134 -2.91 -11.45 4.59
N GLY A 135 -1.94 -11.07 5.43
CA GLY A 135 -0.74 -11.89 5.70
C GLY A 135 -0.97 -13.26 6.32
N ASN A 136 -2.09 -13.45 7.04
CA ASN A 136 -2.45 -14.71 7.68
C ASN A 136 -3.35 -15.61 6.80
N LEU A 137 -3.65 -15.18 5.57
CA LEU A 137 -4.58 -15.88 4.68
C LEU A 137 -3.86 -16.36 3.42
N ARG A 138 -4.14 -17.60 3.02
CA ARG A 138 -3.82 -18.06 1.67
C ARG A 138 -4.73 -17.37 0.67
N ARG A 139 -4.23 -17.00 -0.51
CA ARG A 139 -4.99 -16.23 -1.51
C ARG A 139 -6.33 -16.86 -1.87
N VAL A 140 -6.37 -18.18 -2.04
CA VAL A 140 -7.61 -18.92 -2.35
C VAL A 140 -8.66 -18.73 -1.25
N LYS A 141 -8.23 -18.75 0.02
CA LYS A 141 -9.13 -18.49 1.16
C LYS A 141 -9.57 -17.02 1.20
N TYR A 142 -8.67 -16.09 0.90
CA TYR A 142 -8.98 -14.66 0.86
C TYR A 142 -10.04 -14.33 -0.21
N VAL A 143 -9.85 -14.81 -1.44
CA VAL A 143 -10.83 -14.61 -2.54
C VAL A 143 -12.17 -15.26 -2.22
N LYS A 144 -12.16 -16.46 -1.61
CA LYS A 144 -13.40 -17.11 -1.17
C LYS A 144 -14.11 -16.31 -0.09
N TRP A 145 -13.36 -15.76 0.87
CA TRP A 145 -13.91 -14.89 1.91
C TRP A 145 -14.55 -13.65 1.28
N GLN A 146 -13.84 -12.92 0.41
CA GLN A 146 -14.36 -11.73 -0.28
C GLN A 146 -15.69 -12.00 -0.99
N ARG A 147 -15.79 -13.10 -1.75
CA ARG A 147 -17.02 -13.49 -2.44
C ARG A 147 -18.21 -13.80 -1.54
N ASN A 148 -17.96 -14.13 -0.27
CA ASN A 148 -19.02 -14.45 0.69
C ASN A 148 -19.55 -13.21 1.43
N VAL A 149 -18.87 -12.06 1.33
CA VAL A 149 -19.24 -10.84 2.06
C VAL A 149 -20.12 -9.89 1.22
N GLY A 150 -20.38 -10.22 -0.05
CA GLY A 150 -21.25 -9.45 -0.96
C GLY A 150 -20.46 -8.71 -2.02
#